data_AF-A0A1V4ZRS8-F1
#
_entry.id   AF-A0A1V4ZRS8-F1
#
_cell.length_a   1.000
_cell.length_b   1.000
_cell.length_c   1.000
_cell.angle_alpha   90.00
_cell.angle_beta   90.00
_cell.angle_gamma   90.00
#
_symmetry.space_group_name_H-M   'P 1'
#
loop_
_entity.id
_entity.type
_entity.pdbx_description
1 polymer ?
#
loop_
_entity_poly.entity_id
_entity_poly.type
_entity_poly.pdbx_seq_one_letter_code
_entity_poly.pdbx_strand_id
1 'polypeptide(L)' 'MMQRITLRLPEQQINLLQQMVDAGEYPSVSEAVRAAVRELVEKRANRVLKDSDQVSFKV' A
#
# COMPACT_ATOMS: atom_id res chain seq x y z
N MET A 1 3.63 -15.00 -0.29
CA MET A 1 2.82 -15.20 0.94
C MET A 1 2.21 -13.86 1.36
N MET A 2 1.06 -13.86 2.03
CA MET A 2 0.40 -12.65 2.54
C MET A 2 0.46 -12.58 4.07
N GLN A 3 0.69 -11.40 4.63
CA GLN A 3 0.69 -11.16 6.09
C GLN A 3 -0.46 -10.23 6.46
N ARG A 4 -1.17 -10.51 7.55
CA ARG A 4 -2.25 -9.66 8.07
C ARG A 4 -1.67 -8.54 8.91
N ILE A 5 -2.14 -7.31 8.65
CA ILE A 5 -1.79 -6.11 9.42
C ILE A 5 -3.08 -5.42 9.87
N THR A 6 -3.03 -4.72 11.01
CA THR A 6 -4.12 -3.86 11.49
C THR A 6 -3.66 -2.41 11.39
N LEU A 7 -4.45 -1.56 10.75
CA LEU A 7 -4.14 -0.15 10.53
C LEU A 7 -5.37 0.72 10.85
N ARG A 8 -5.15 2.00 11.12
CA ARG A 8 -6.24 2.97 11.33
C ARG A 8 -6.25 3.96 10.17
N LEU A 9 -7.43 4.19 9.59
CA LEU A 9 -7.66 5.19 8.54
C LEU A 9 -8.73 6.17 9.01
N PRO A 10 -8.72 7.41 8.50
CA PRO A 10 -9.86 8.31 8.62
C PRO A 10 -11.13 7.64 8.10
N GLU A 11 -12.24 7.84 8.81
CA GLU A 11 -13.55 7.26 8.47
C GLU A 11 -13.96 7.57 7.03
N GLN A 12 -13.71 8.79 6.58
CA GLN A 12 -13.99 9.22 5.20
C GLN A 12 -13.29 8.33 4.16
N GLN A 13 -12.05 7.90 4.42
CA GLN A 13 -11.30 7.03 3.51
C GLN A 13 -11.86 5.60 3.52
N ILE A 14 -12.28 5.10 4.68
CA ILE A 14 -12.93 3.79 4.79
C ILE A 14 -14.23 3.78 3.99
N ASN A 15 -15.03 4.83 4.11
CA ASN A 15 -16.30 4.97 3.37
C ASN A 15 -16.08 5.03 1.86
N LEU A 16 -15.06 5.76 1.40
CA LEU A 16 -14.68 5.80 -0.01
C LEU A 16 -14.23 4.42 -0.53
N LEU A 17 -13.39 3.72 0.24
CA LEU A 17 -12.97 2.35 -0.12
C LEU A 17 -14.16 1.40 -0.21
N GLN A 18 -15.15 1.54 0.67
CA GLN A 18 -16.36 0.73 0.61
C GLN A 18 -17.18 1.06 -0.65
N GLN A 19 -17.35 2.33 -1.01
CA GLN A 19 -18.04 2.73 -2.25
C GLN A 19 -17.37 2.17 -3.51
N MET A 20 -16.03 2.11 -3.54
CA MET A 20 -15.30 1.51 -4.66
C MET A 20 -15.58 -0.01 -4.78
N VAL A 21 -15.75 -0.69 -3.66
CA VAL A 21 -16.14 -2.11 -3.64
C VAL A 21 -17.59 -2.27 -4.09
N ASP A 22 -18.49 -1.43 -3.58
CA ASP A 22 -19.91 -1.45 -3.92
C ASP A 22 -20.15 -1.14 -5.40
N ALA A 23 -19.31 -0.29 -6.00
CA ALA A 23 -19.29 0.00 -7.44
C ALA A 23 -18.69 -1.15 -8.28
N GLY A 24 -18.12 -2.17 -7.65
CA GLY A 24 -17.51 -3.32 -8.32
C GLY A 24 -16.09 -3.09 -8.84
N GLU A 25 -15.45 -1.96 -8.50
CA GLU A 25 -14.06 -1.69 -8.91
C GLU A 25 -13.07 -2.65 -8.24
N TYR A 26 -13.35 -3.02 -6.99
CA TYR A 26 -12.53 -3.97 -6.23
C TYR A 26 -13.40 -5.04 -5.57
N PRO A 27 -12.91 -6.28 -5.46
CA PRO A 27 -13.66 -7.38 -4.84
C PRO A 27 -13.73 -7.25 -3.31
N SER A 28 -12.87 -6.45 -2.68
CA SER A 28 -12.91 -6.15 -1.24
C SER A 28 -12.10 -4.91 -0.90
N VAL A 29 -12.34 -4.34 0.28
CA VAL A 29 -11.55 -3.23 0.82
C VAL A 29 -10.06 -3.62 0.94
N SER A 30 -9.78 -4.88 1.29
CA SER A 30 -8.39 -5.37 1.39
C SER A 30 -7.67 -5.34 0.04
N GLU A 31 -8.36 -5.64 -1.05
CA GLU A 31 -7.76 -5.58 -2.40
C GLU A 31 -7.58 -4.15 -2.89
N ALA A 32 -8.54 -3.25 -2.60
CA ALA A 32 -8.38 -1.82 -2.88
C ALA A 32 -7.15 -1.23 -2.16
N VAL A 33 -6.98 -1.56 -0.86
CA VAL A 33 -5.80 -1.13 -0.09
C VAL A 33 -4.52 -1.77 -0.63
N ARG A 34 -4.56 -3.05 -1.02
CA ARG A 34 -3.39 -3.74 -1.60
C ARG A 34 -2.94 -3.08 -2.90
N ALA A 35 -3.88 -2.70 -3.77
CA ALA A 35 -3.60 -2.00 -5.03
C ALA A 35 -2.91 -0.65 -4.76
N ALA A 36 -3.45 0.15 -3.84
CA ALA A 36 -2.86 1.43 -3.46
C ALA A 36 -1.45 1.29 -2.87
N VAL A 37 -1.23 0.30 -1.99
CA VAL A 37 0.09 0.00 -1.42
C VAL A 37 1.06 -0.45 -2.51
N ARG A 38 0.63 -1.33 -3.42
CA ARG A 38 1.46 -1.80 -4.53
C ARG A 38 1.90 -0.64 -5.41
N GLU A 39 0.98 0.23 -5.81
CA GLU A 39 1.29 1.40 -6.63
C GLU A 39 2.26 2.35 -5.92
N LEU A 40 2.07 2.57 -4.61
CA LEU A 40 2.98 3.39 -3.79
C LEU A 40 4.39 2.80 -3.76
N VAL A 41 4.50 1.48 -3.54
CA VAL A 41 5.79 0.78 -3.47
C VAL A 41 6.46 0.78 -4.83
N GLU A 42 5.76 0.42 -5.92
CA GLU A 42 6.32 0.43 -7.28
C GLU A 42 6.82 1.84 -7.66
N LYS A 43 6.06 2.89 -7.33
CA LYS A 43 6.48 4.29 -7.59
C LYS A 43 7.69 4.74 -6.77
N ARG A 44 7.90 4.18 -5.57
CA ARG A 44 8.92 4.67 -4.61
C ARG A 44 10.09 3.72 -4.39
N ALA A 45 10.01 2.46 -4.83
CA ALA A 45 11.02 1.43 -4.59
C ALA A 45 12.40 1.84 -5.08
N ASN A 46 12.46 2.56 -6.22
CA ASN A 46 13.72 3.09 -6.76
C ASN A 46 14.43 4.09 -5.84
N ARG A 47 13.72 4.72 -4.89
CA ARG A 47 14.31 5.64 -3.91
C ARG A 47 14.86 4.88 -2.71
N VAL A 48 14.10 3.92 -2.20
CA VAL A 48 14.44 3.16 -0.98
C VAL A 48 15.59 2.17 -1.21
N LEU A 49 15.65 1.54 -2.39
CA LEU A 49 16.74 0.62 -2.73
C LEU A 49 18.09 1.36 -2.84
N LYS A 50 18.10 2.59 -3.41
CA LYS A 50 19.31 3.42 -3.52
C LYS A 50 19.85 3.89 -2.16
N ASP A 51 18.99 4.10 -1.18
CA ASP A 51 19.42 4.50 0.17
C ASP A 51 19.97 3.29 0.96
N SER A 52 19.47 2.09 0.70
CA SER A 52 19.93 0.86 1.37
C SER A 52 21.33 0.44 0.93
N ASP A 53 21.66 0.61 -0.37
CA ASP A 53 23.00 0.30 -0.89
C ASP A 53 24.07 1.26 -0.36
N GLN A 54 23.73 2.52 -0.05
CA GLN A 54 24.69 3.51 0.46
C GLN A 54 25.11 3.28 1.92
N VAL A 55 24.26 2.63 2.73
CA VAL A 55 24.60 2.32 4.14
C VAL A 55 25.58 1.14 4.24
N SER A 56 25.68 0.30 3.19
CA SER A 56 26.60 -0.85 3.18
C SER A 56 28.07 -0.48 2.89
N PHE A 57 28.38 0.76 2.48
CA PHE A 57 29.75 1.24 2.23
C PHE A 57 30.25 2.17 3.35
N LYS A 58 30.07 1.76 4.61
CA LYS A 58 30.89 2.28 5.72
C LYS A 58 31.46 1.08 6.47
N VAL A 59 32.61 0.60 5.99
CA VAL A 59 33.57 -0.22 6.73
C VAL A 59 34.82 0.63 6.91
#